data_AF-A0A2E6G1T6-F1
#
_entry.id   AF-A0A2E6G1T6-F1
#
_cell.length_a   1.000
_cell.length_b   1.000
_cell.length_c   1.000
_cell.angle_alpha   90.00
_cell.angle_beta   90.00
_cell.angle_gamma   90.00
#
_symmetry.space_group_name_H-M   'P 1'
#
loop_
_entity.id
_entity.type
_entity.pdbx_description
1 polymer ?
#
loop_
_entity_poly.entity_id
_entity_poly.type
_entity_poly.pdbx_seq_one_letter_code
_entity_poly.pdbx_strand_id
1 'polypeptide(L)'
;MEYIFIKSEEIMDWEGRKRARFVNSLSGFKSATLIGSYHPEFGDNLSIVSSVVHLGSTPPLMGFVLRPPGEDAHTYKNIKSTGVCTFSHVTENIIERA
;
A
#
# COMPACT_ATOMS: atom_id res chain seq x y z
N MET A 1 -19.66 5.10 29.03
CA MET A 1 -18.94 4.55 27.86
C MET A 1 -17.68 3.94 28.44
N GLU A 2 -17.56 2.60 28.44
CA GLU A 2 -16.32 1.95 28.87
C GLU A 2 -15.27 2.09 27.77
N TYR A 3 -14.04 2.42 28.17
CA TYR A 3 -12.90 2.45 27.28
C TYR A 3 -12.00 1.26 27.59
N ILE A 4 -11.51 0.62 26.53
CA ILE A 4 -10.45 -0.38 26.64
C ILE A 4 -9.14 0.33 26.31
N PHE A 5 -8.20 0.33 27.25
CA PHE A 5 -6.85 0.81 27.03
C PHE A 5 -5.93 -0.38 26.79
N ILE A 6 -5.22 -0.39 25.66
CA ILE A 6 -4.30 -1.46 25.28
C ILE A 6 -2.91 -0.87 25.16
N LYS A 7 -1.94 -1.38 25.93
CA LYS A 7 -0.57 -0.90 25.88
C LYS A 7 0.19 -1.43 24.66
N SER A 8 1.27 -0.75 24.30
CA SER A 8 2.13 -1.18 23.20
C SER A 8 2.75 -2.55 23.46
N GLU A 9 3.14 -2.85 24.70
CA GLU A 9 3.72 -4.14 25.09
C GLU A 9 2.71 -5.27 24.87
N GLU A 10 1.45 -5.05 25.25
CA GLU A 10 0.37 -6.02 25.04
C GLU A 10 0.13 -6.30 23.55
N ILE A 11 0.17 -5.27 22.71
CA ILE A 11 0.02 -5.42 21.25
C ILE A 11 1.20 -6.21 20.67
N MET A 12 2.41 -5.98 21.18
CA MET A 12 3.62 -6.66 20.72
C MET A 12 3.61 -8.15 21.05
N ASP A 13 2.99 -8.55 22.16
CA ASP A 13 2.82 -9.96 22.57
C ASP A 13 1.78 -10.73 21.75
N TRP A 14 0.97 -10.05 20.93
CA TRP A 14 0.00 -10.73 20.08
C TRP A 14 0.67 -11.51 18.94
N GLU A 15 -0.01 -12.58 18.51
CA GLU A 15 0.32 -13.30 17.28
C GLU A 15 0.43 -12.33 16.08
N GLY A 16 1.44 -12.53 15.23
CA GLY A 16 1.77 -11.59 14.16
C GLY A 16 0.60 -11.22 13.25
N ARG A 17 -0.26 -12.19 12.90
CA ARG A 17 -1.45 -11.94 12.05
C ARG A 17 -2.51 -11.10 12.77
N LYS A 18 -2.75 -11.35 14.07
CA LYS A 18 -3.67 -10.56 14.90
C LYS A 18 -3.16 -9.12 15.04
N ARG A 19 -1.88 -8.96 15.38
CA ARG A 19 -1.21 -7.65 15.49
C ARG A 19 -1.30 -6.86 14.18
N ALA A 20 -0.96 -7.47 13.05
CA ALA A 20 -1.01 -6.82 11.75
C ALA A 20 -2.42 -6.35 11.38
N ARG A 21 -3.45 -7.18 11.59
CA ARG A 21 -4.84 -6.81 11.30
C ARG A 21 -5.31 -5.65 12.18
N PHE A 22 -5.03 -5.71 13.48
CA PHE A 22 -5.38 -4.64 14.40
C PHE A 22 -4.72 -3.32 14.01
N VAL A 23 -3.39 -3.30 13.85
CA VAL A 23 -2.67 -2.08 13.47
C VAL A 23 -3.16 -1.52 12.13
N ASN A 24 -3.40 -2.37 11.13
CA ASN A 24 -3.93 -1.94 9.83
C ASN A 24 -5.34 -1.33 9.93
N SER A 25 -6.15 -1.72 10.91
CA SER A 25 -7.48 -1.13 11.10
C SER A 25 -7.47 0.27 11.74
N LEU A 26 -6.40 0.66 12.44
CA LEU A 26 -6.36 1.90 13.24
C LEU A 26 -6.51 3.17 12.41
N SER A 27 -5.98 3.20 11.19
CA SER A 27 -6.09 4.37 10.31
C SER A 27 -7.42 4.47 9.55
N GLY A 28 -8.38 3.59 9.84
CA GLY A 28 -9.69 3.61 9.21
C GLY A 28 -9.67 3.17 7.76
N PHE A 29 -10.60 3.72 6.97
CA PHE A 29 -10.77 3.41 5.55
C PHE A 29 -9.49 3.68 4.76
N LYS A 30 -9.21 2.83 3.76
CA LYS A 30 -8.07 2.97 2.85
C LYS A 30 -8.53 2.80 1.42
N SER A 31 -7.96 3.59 0.53
CA SER A 31 -8.16 3.41 -0.91
C SER A 31 -7.56 2.08 -1.35
N ALA A 32 -8.28 1.31 -2.17
CA ALA A 32 -7.70 0.18 -2.88
C ALA A 32 -7.26 0.67 -4.27
N THR A 33 -5.95 0.66 -4.52
CA THR A 33 -5.39 1.20 -5.76
C THR A 33 -4.34 0.25 -6.31
N LEU A 34 -4.44 -0.06 -7.59
CA LEU A 34 -3.44 -0.80 -8.35
C LEU A 34 -2.38 0.17 -8.87
N ILE A 35 -1.12 -0.17 -8.63
CA ILE A 35 0.05 0.52 -9.17
C ILE A 35 0.58 -0.28 -10.35
N GLY A 36 0.42 0.27 -11.55
CA GLY A 36 1.02 -0.27 -12.77
C GLY A 36 2.42 0.29 -12.96
N SER A 37 3.37 -0.58 -13.29
CA SER A 37 4.76 -0.22 -13.55
C SER A 37 5.36 -1.11 -14.65
N TYR A 38 6.39 -0.64 -15.33
CA TYR A 38 7.05 -1.38 -16.40
C TYR A 38 8.55 -1.07 -16.43
N HIS A 39 9.35 -2.04 -16.83
CA HIS A 39 10.76 -1.84 -17.18
C HIS A 39 11.12 -2.68 -18.43
N PRO A 40 11.96 -2.20 -19.36
CA PRO A 40 12.34 -2.96 -20.55
C PRO A 40 12.97 -4.33 -20.27
N GLU A 41 13.70 -4.46 -19.16
CA GLU A 41 14.37 -5.72 -18.79
C GLU A 41 13.56 -6.58 -17.80
N PHE A 42 12.71 -5.96 -16.96
CA PHE A 42 12.00 -6.68 -15.88
C PHE A 42 10.52 -6.95 -16.21
N GLY A 43 10.00 -6.35 -17.28
CA GLY A 43 8.62 -6.52 -17.73
C GLY A 43 7.62 -5.62 -17.02
N ASP A 44 6.34 -5.90 -17.26
CA ASP A 44 5.20 -5.29 -16.61
C ASP A 44 4.99 -5.87 -15.21
N ASN A 45 4.50 -5.01 -14.30
CA ASN A 45 4.14 -5.41 -12.96
C ASN A 45 2.96 -4.59 -12.46
N LEU A 46 2.05 -5.28 -11.76
CA LEU A 46 0.86 -4.70 -11.14
C LEU A 46 0.87 -5.04 -9.65
N SER A 47 0.63 -4.06 -8.78
CA SER A 47 0.57 -4.30 -7.33
C SER A 47 -0.54 -3.50 -6.66
N ILE A 48 -1.32 -4.15 -5.80
CA ILE A 48 -2.31 -3.47 -4.97
C ILE A 48 -1.65 -2.77 -3.78
N VAL A 49 -2.03 -1.53 -3.54
CA VAL A 49 -1.61 -0.73 -2.39
C VAL A 49 -2.79 -0.06 -1.72
N SER A 50 -2.67 0.13 -0.40
CA SER A 50 -3.66 0.83 0.41
C SER A 50 -3.14 2.12 1.05
N SER A 51 -2.07 2.67 0.48
CA SER A 51 -1.28 3.76 1.05
C SER A 51 -1.26 5.02 0.18
N VAL A 52 -2.10 5.09 -0.86
CA VAL A 52 -2.19 6.27 -1.74
C VAL A 52 -2.72 7.46 -0.96
N VAL A 53 -2.00 8.57 -1.04
CA VAL A 53 -2.33 9.84 -0.38
C VAL A 53 -2.15 11.00 -1.35
N HIS A 54 -3.09 11.94 -1.32
CA HIS A 54 -2.96 13.22 -2.03
C HIS A 54 -2.01 14.14 -1.24
N LEU A 55 -1.00 14.68 -1.92
CA LEU A 55 0.00 15.56 -1.32
C LEU A 55 -0.23 17.05 -1.67
N GLY A 56 -0.82 17.34 -2.84
CA GLY A 56 -1.10 18.70 -3.25
C GLY A 56 -1.66 18.78 -4.68
N SER A 57 -2.33 19.87 -5.00
CA SER A 57 -2.97 20.08 -6.31
C SER A 57 -2.24 21.08 -7.20
N THR A 58 -1.23 21.79 -6.67
CA THR A 58 -0.38 22.73 -7.41
C THR A 58 1.04 22.75 -6.83
N PRO A 59 1.97 21.92 -7.35
CA PRO A 59 1.77 20.95 -8.42
C PRO A 59 0.89 19.75 -7.99
N PRO A 60 0.28 19.01 -8.95
CA PRO A 60 -0.53 17.83 -8.65
C PRO A 60 0.36 16.66 -8.22
N LEU A 61 0.36 16.35 -6.93
CA LEU A 61 1.22 15.36 -6.30
C LEU A 61 0.41 14.28 -5.59
N MET A 62 0.77 13.03 -5.86
CA MET A 62 0.29 11.84 -5.18
C MET A 62 1.48 11.10 -4.58
N GLY A 63 1.30 10.54 -3.39
CA GLY A 63 2.28 9.70 -2.71
C GLY A 63 1.69 8.33 -2.40
N PHE A 64 2.56 7.34 -2.22
CA PHE A 64 2.20 6.05 -1.64
C PHE A 64 3.42 5.45 -0.96
N VAL A 65 3.21 4.54 -0.02
CA VAL A 65 4.27 3.89 0.75
C VAL A 65 4.44 2.45 0.26
N LEU A 66 5.67 2.12 -0.13
CA LEU A 66 6.10 0.75 -0.39
C LEU A 66 6.82 0.19 0.84
N ARG A 67 6.69 -1.12 1.06
CA ARG A 67 7.47 -1.81 2.11
C ARG A 67 8.96 -1.74 1.76
N PRO A 68 9.88 -1.88 2.74
CA PRO A 68 11.31 -1.93 2.48
C PRO A 68 11.64 -2.89 1.33
N PRO A 69 12.48 -2.47 0.37
CA PRO A 69 12.69 -3.24 -0.84
C PRO A 69 13.42 -4.55 -0.54
N GLY A 70 12.75 -5.67 -0.80
CA GLY A 70 13.34 -7.00 -0.87
C GLY A 70 13.60 -7.44 -2.31
N GLU A 71 13.89 -8.73 -2.50
CA GLU A 71 14.12 -9.33 -3.81
C GLU A 71 12.91 -9.13 -4.74
N ASP A 72 11.70 -9.33 -4.24
CA ASP A 72 10.45 -9.25 -5.01
C ASP A 72 9.86 -7.83 -5.13
N ALA A 73 10.65 -6.78 -4.87
CA ALA A 73 10.18 -5.40 -4.90
C ALA A 73 10.07 -4.83 -6.34
N HIS A 74 9.39 -5.53 -7.25
CA HIS A 74 9.32 -5.19 -8.68
C HIS A 74 8.75 -3.79 -8.94
N THR A 75 7.63 -3.42 -8.30
CA THR A 75 7.07 -2.04 -8.39
C THR A 75 8.09 -0.98 -8.03
N TYR A 76 8.84 -1.19 -6.93
CA TYR A 76 9.88 -0.27 -6.50
C TYR A 76 11.00 -0.19 -7.54
N LYS A 77 11.53 -1.34 -7.99
CA LYS A 77 12.62 -1.43 -8.97
C LYS A 77 12.24 -0.77 -10.30
N ASN A 78 11.04 -1.04 -10.80
CA ASN A 78 10.52 -0.45 -12.04
C ASN A 78 10.39 1.06 -11.93
N ILE A 79 9.76 1.57 -10.87
CA ILE A 79 9.58 3.02 -10.67
C ILE A 79 10.92 3.71 -10.42
N LYS A 80 11.84 3.07 -9.68
CA LYS A 80 13.17 3.64 -9.41
C LYS A 80 14.00 3.78 -10.68
N SER A 81 13.87 2.83 -11.62
CA SER A 81 14.58 2.85 -12.91
C SER A 81 13.93 3.82 -13.91
N THR A 82 12.60 3.78 -14.04
CA THR A 82 11.88 4.51 -15.11
C THR A 82 11.29 5.84 -14.70
N GLY A 83 11.04 6.06 -13.40
CA GLY A 83 10.33 7.24 -12.90
C GLY A 83 8.83 7.27 -13.23
N VAL A 84 8.27 6.20 -13.79
CA VAL A 84 6.89 6.18 -14.32
C VAL A 84 6.05 5.11 -13.63
N CYS A 85 4.80 5.45 -13.29
CA CYS A 85 3.77 4.50 -12.85
C CYS A 85 2.37 5.03 -13.17
N THR A 86 1.38 4.15 -13.05
CA THR A 86 -0.04 4.50 -13.11
C THR A 86 -0.74 4.16 -11.79
N PHE A 87 -1.83 4.88 -11.50
CA PHE A 87 -2.71 4.62 -10.37
C PHE A 87 -4.10 4.26 -10.91
N SER A 88 -4.61 3.08 -10.58
CA SER A 88 -5.94 2.62 -11.00
C SER A 88 -6.76 2.20 -9.80
N HIS A 89 -7.90 2.85 -9.55
CA HIS A 89 -8.77 2.45 -8.44
C HIS A 89 -9.39 1.07 -8.67
N VAL A 90 -9.38 0.25 -7.63
CA VAL A 90 -10.11 -1.02 -7.63
C VAL A 90 -11.60 -0.70 -7.59
N THR A 91 -12.35 -1.37 -8.46
CA THR A 91 -13.82 -1.29 -8.53
C THR A 91 -14.40 -2.68 -8.27
N GLU A 92 -15.71 -2.75 -8.02
CA GLU A 92 -16.43 -4.02 -7.82
C GLU A 92 -16.19 -5.02 -8.96
N ASN A 93 -16.10 -4.52 -10.21
CA ASN A 93 -15.89 -5.36 -11.39
C ASN A 93 -14.51 -6.02 -11.47
N ILE A 94 -13.52 -5.51 -10.72
CA ILE A 94 -12.13 -6.01 -10.77
C ILE A 94 -11.61 -6.47 -9.42
N ILE A 95 -12.40 -6.41 -8.35
CA ILE A 95 -11.94 -6.67 -6.97
C ILE A 95 -11.38 -8.07 -6.77
N GLU A 96 -11.94 -9.09 -7.41
CA GLU A 96 -11.46 -10.48 -7.30
C GLU A 96 -10.13 -10.72 -8.02
N ARG A 97 -9.83 -9.90 -9.04
CA ARG A 97 -8.62 -10.01 -9.88
C ARG A 97 -7.53 -9.00 -9.48
N ALA A 98 -7.86 -8.11 -8.55
CA ALA A 98 -6.99 -7.04 -8.07
C ALA A 98 -5.95 -7.54 -7.05
#